data_AF-A0A0C3NLM8-F1
#
_entry.id   AF-A0A0C3NLM8-F1
#
_cell.length_a   1.000
_cell.length_b   1.000
_cell.length_c   1.000
_cell.angle_alpha   90.00
_cell.angle_beta   90.00
_cell.angle_gamma   90.00
#
_symmetry.space_group_name_H-M   'P 1'
#
loop_
_entity.id
_entity.type
_entity.pdbx_description
1 polymer ?
#
loop_
_entity_poly.entity_id
_entity_poly.type
_entity_poly.pdbx_seq_one_letter_code
_entity_poly.pdbx_strand_id
1 'polypeptide(L)'
;MHLFCELTVISKKLQGSTGYKLCHRNEIQSLTHAFGIPVLFITLNPHDLSNVLVGHFRGSSEGEWHMMSSYQQAAFIASHPAAAAMAFHEQIQAFIHVIL
;
A
#
# COMPACT_ATOMS: atom_id res chain seq x y z
N MET A 1 -0.39 37.29 -33.49
CA MET A 1 -0.17 36.91 -32.08
C MET A 1 -1.44 36.37 -31.39
N HIS A 2 -2.65 36.86 -31.73
CA HIS A 2 -3.91 36.41 -31.11
C HIS A 2 -4.23 34.90 -31.29
N LEU A 3 -3.98 34.35 -32.49
CA LEU A 3 -4.28 32.95 -32.82
C LEU A 3 -3.47 31.94 -31.98
N PHE A 4 -2.21 32.25 -31.70
CA PHE A 4 -1.34 31.39 -30.87
C PHE A 4 -1.79 31.38 -29.40
N CYS A 5 -2.26 32.52 -28.89
CA CYS A 5 -2.84 32.59 -27.55
C CYS A 5 -4.09 31.71 -27.45
N GLU A 6 -4.98 31.75 -28.43
CA GLU A 6 -6.19 30.91 -28.44
C GLU A 6 -5.88 29.41 -28.54
N LEU A 7 -4.96 29.01 -29.43
CA LEU A 7 -4.48 27.62 -29.51
C LEU A 7 -3.87 27.14 -28.19
N THR A 8 -3.15 28.01 -27.48
CA THR A 8 -2.57 27.69 -26.17
C THR A 8 -3.64 27.53 -25.09
N VAL A 9 -4.68 28.38 -25.11
CA VAL A 9 -5.81 28.32 -24.16
C VAL A 9 -6.64 27.05 -24.39
N ILE A 10 -6.90 26.67 -25.63
CA ILE A 10 -7.62 25.45 -25.97
C ILE A 10 -6.78 24.21 -25.65
N SER A 11 -5.48 24.23 -25.98
CA SER A 11 -4.56 23.11 -25.66
C SER A 11 -4.49 22.82 -24.17
N LYS A 12 -4.59 23.83 -23.31
CA LYS A 12 -4.64 23.65 -21.83
C LYS A 12 -5.94 23.04 -21.32
N LYS A 13 -7.02 23.04 -22.11
CA LYS A 13 -8.31 22.42 -21.76
C LYS A 13 -8.47 21.03 -22.37
N LEU A 14 -7.57 20.64 -23.27
CA LEU A 14 -7.56 19.32 -23.87
C LEU A 14 -7.30 18.25 -22.79
N GLN A 15 -8.04 17.15 -22.85
CA GLN A 15 -7.84 16.02 -21.94
C GLN A 15 -6.38 15.54 -22.01
N GLY A 16 -5.75 15.37 -20.85
CA GLY A 16 -4.34 14.96 -20.76
C GLY A 16 -3.30 16.09 -20.86
N SER A 17 -3.71 17.31 -21.22
CA SER A 17 -2.83 18.48 -21.16
C SER A 17 -2.44 18.86 -19.73
N THR A 18 -1.35 19.61 -19.57
CA THR A 18 -0.89 20.07 -18.25
C THR A 18 -1.92 20.95 -17.56
N GLY A 19 -2.61 21.82 -18.31
CA GLY A 19 -3.66 22.68 -17.76
C GLY A 19 -4.86 21.90 -17.25
N TYR A 20 -5.29 20.88 -18.00
CA TYR A 20 -6.38 19.99 -17.63
C TYR A 20 -6.04 19.19 -16.37
N LYS A 21 -4.84 18.60 -16.30
CA LYS A 21 -4.36 17.87 -15.11
C LYS A 21 -4.27 18.77 -13.87
N LEU A 22 -3.84 20.02 -14.03
CA LEU A 22 -3.77 20.99 -12.93
C LEU A 22 -5.17 21.35 -12.42
N CYS A 23 -6.12 21.59 -13.33
CA CYS A 23 -7.51 21.88 -12.97
C CYS A 23 -8.11 20.75 -12.12
N HIS A 24 -7.97 19.50 -12.57
CA HIS A 24 -8.46 18.33 -11.83
C HIS A 24 -7.81 18.16 -10.46
N ARG A 25 -6.50 18.45 -10.33
CA ARG A 25 -5.83 18.43 -9.01
C ARG A 25 -6.39 19.50 -8.07
N ASN A 26 -6.60 20.71 -8.57
CA ASN A 26 -7.18 21.79 -7.77
C ASN A 26 -8.61 21.47 -7.36
N GLU A 27 -9.37 20.79 -8.22
CA GLU A 27 -10.72 20.32 -7.90
C GLU A 27 -10.70 19.23 -6.80
N ILE A 28 -9.83 18.23 -6.90
CA ILE A 28 -9.66 17.23 -5.84
C ILE A 28 -9.25 17.90 -4.52
N GLN A 29 -8.35 18.88 -4.56
CA GLN A 29 -7.93 19.63 -3.38
C GLN A 29 -9.06 20.48 -2.79
N SER A 30 -9.85 21.16 -3.62
CA SER A 30 -10.99 21.96 -3.13
C SER A 30 -12.07 21.07 -2.52
N LEU A 31 -12.35 19.91 -3.13
CA LEU A 31 -13.24 18.89 -2.57
C LEU A 31 -12.70 18.33 -1.25
N THR A 32 -11.40 18.08 -1.17
CA THR A 32 -10.75 17.63 0.07
C THR A 32 -10.86 18.66 1.18
N HIS A 33 -10.70 19.95 0.86
CA HIS A 33 -10.84 21.04 1.82
C HIS A 33 -12.30 21.24 2.25
N ALA A 34 -13.26 21.08 1.33
CA ALA A 34 -14.68 21.32 1.59
C ALA A 34 -15.35 20.16 2.34
N PHE A 35 -15.00 18.92 2.02
CA PHE A 35 -15.70 17.72 2.49
C PHE A 35 -14.82 16.78 3.34
N GLY A 36 -13.55 17.13 3.54
CA GLY A 36 -12.56 16.26 4.17
C GLY A 36 -11.89 15.32 3.17
N ILE A 37 -10.94 14.51 3.65
CA ILE A 37 -10.17 13.59 2.81
C ILE A 37 -11.12 12.57 2.16
N PRO A 38 -11.17 12.47 0.81
CA PRO A 38 -11.89 11.39 0.15
C PRO A 38 -11.26 10.08 0.61
N VAL A 39 -12.10 9.16 1.12
CA VAL A 39 -11.78 7.83 1.69
C VAL A 39 -10.34 7.37 1.44
N LEU A 40 -9.57 7.23 2.52
CA LEU A 40 -8.21 6.69 2.46
C LEU A 40 -8.27 5.18 2.21
N PHE A 41 -7.81 4.76 1.04
CA PHE A 41 -7.62 3.34 0.72
C PHE A 41 -6.16 2.96 0.95
N ILE A 42 -5.91 2.04 1.88
CA ILE A 42 -4.59 1.49 2.15
C ILE A 42 -4.58 0.02 1.77
N THR A 43 -3.69 -0.37 0.87
CA THR A 43 -3.42 -1.76 0.55
C THR A 43 -2.14 -2.18 1.25
N LEU A 44 -2.23 -3.21 2.09
CA LEU A 44 -1.08 -3.80 2.76
C LEU A 44 -0.77 -5.15 2.13
N ASN A 45 0.50 -5.37 1.84
CA ASN A 45 1.02 -6.67 1.48
C ASN A 45 2.00 -7.13 2.56
N PRO A 46 1.51 -7.66 3.69
CA PRO A 46 2.40 -8.17 4.74
C PRO A 46 3.27 -9.28 4.15
N HIS A 47 4.58 -9.14 4.30
CA HIS A 47 5.52 -10.11 3.77
C HIS A 47 5.41 -11.40 4.59
N ASP A 48 4.82 -12.41 3.99
CA ASP A 48 4.46 -13.70 4.59
C ASP A 48 5.65 -14.69 4.57
N LEU A 49 6.43 -14.73 3.48
CA LEU A 49 7.48 -15.71 3.24
C LEU A 49 8.68 -15.69 4.20
N SER A 50 8.96 -14.53 4.82
CA SER A 50 10.08 -14.40 5.77
C SER A 50 9.63 -13.92 7.15
N ASN A 51 8.33 -14.02 7.44
CA ASN A 51 7.78 -13.51 8.69
C ASN A 51 8.17 -14.41 9.87
N VAL A 52 9.04 -13.90 10.73
CA VAL A 52 9.51 -14.58 11.95
C VAL A 52 8.35 -14.98 12.87
N LEU A 53 7.23 -14.24 12.85
CA LEU A 53 6.06 -14.56 13.67
C LEU A 53 5.51 -15.96 13.37
N VAL A 54 5.65 -16.47 12.15
CA VAL A 54 5.21 -17.82 11.80
C VAL A 54 6.03 -18.87 12.56
N GLY A 55 7.35 -18.67 12.66
CA GLY A 55 8.22 -19.49 13.49
C GLY A 55 7.86 -19.38 14.96
N HIS A 56 7.61 -18.16 15.44
CA HIS A 56 7.22 -17.90 16.84
C HIS A 56 5.94 -18.66 17.24
N PHE A 57 4.89 -18.64 16.41
CA PHE A 57 3.65 -19.37 16.69
C PHE A 57 3.80 -20.89 16.67
N ARG A 58 4.90 -21.41 16.15
CA ARG A 58 5.27 -22.83 16.21
C ARG A 58 6.32 -23.15 17.27
N GLY A 59 6.74 -22.16 18.07
CA GLY A 59 7.74 -22.33 19.11
C GLY A 59 9.17 -22.37 18.61
N SER A 60 9.43 -21.99 17.35
CA SER A 60 10.79 -21.80 16.85
C SER A 60 11.35 -20.50 17.42
N SER A 61 12.61 -20.55 17.86
CA SER A 61 13.34 -19.35 18.25
C SER A 61 13.68 -18.50 17.01
N GLU A 62 13.88 -17.20 17.21
CA GLU A 62 14.31 -16.30 16.12
C GLU A 62 15.64 -16.75 15.52
N GLY A 63 16.56 -17.26 16.34
CA GLY A 63 17.84 -17.79 15.89
C GLY A 63 17.68 -18.96 14.92
N GLU A 64 16.79 -19.91 15.22
CA GLU A 64 16.49 -21.04 14.33
C GLU A 64 15.85 -20.57 13.02
N TRP A 65 14.94 -19.60 13.08
CA TRP A 65 14.31 -19.03 11.90
C TRP A 65 15.31 -18.38 10.95
N HIS A 66 16.27 -17.62 11.50
CA HIS A 66 17.30 -16.95 10.72
C HIS A 66 18.34 -17.90 10.12
N MET A 67 18.49 -19.11 10.67
CA MET A 67 19.32 -20.16 10.08
C MET A 67 18.66 -20.85 8.88
N MET A 68 17.33 -20.73 8.73
CA MET A 68 16.61 -21.31 7.60
C MET A 68 16.86 -20.50 6.32
N SER A 69 17.15 -21.20 5.22
CA SER A 69 17.11 -20.62 3.89
C SER A 69 15.69 -20.17 3.52
N SER A 70 15.55 -19.27 2.54
CA SER A 70 14.25 -18.81 2.05
C SER A 70 13.34 -19.95 1.59
N TYR A 71 13.92 -21.01 1.01
CA TYR A 71 13.17 -22.20 0.62
C TYR A 71 12.64 -22.97 1.85
N GLN A 72 13.48 -23.14 2.87
CA GLN A 72 13.07 -23.79 4.12
C GLN A 72 11.98 -23.00 4.85
N GLN A 73 12.08 -21.67 4.88
CA GLN A 73 11.05 -20.79 5.43
C GLN A 73 9.74 -20.94 4.65
N ALA A 74 9.79 -20.90 3.31
CA ALA A 74 8.61 -21.08 2.48
C ALA A 74 7.95 -22.45 2.70
N ALA A 75 8.73 -23.54 2.75
CA ALA A 75 8.24 -24.88 3.05
C ALA A 75 7.65 -24.99 4.47
N PHE A 76 8.27 -24.32 5.45
CA PHE A 76 7.78 -24.27 6.82
C PHE A 76 6.44 -23.53 6.90
N ILE A 77 6.30 -22.41 6.23
CA ILE A 77 5.04 -21.65 6.18
C ILE A 77 3.94 -22.49 5.51
N ALA A 78 4.25 -23.08 4.35
CA ALA A 78 3.30 -23.90 3.60
C ALA A 78 2.82 -25.14 4.38
N SER A 79 3.68 -25.71 5.22
CA SER A 79 3.33 -26.84 6.10
C SER A 79 2.58 -26.42 7.37
N HIS A 80 2.54 -25.13 7.70
CA HIS A 80 1.90 -24.61 8.92
C HIS A 80 0.95 -23.43 8.65
N PRO A 81 -0.11 -23.62 7.86
CA PRO A 81 -1.01 -22.53 7.44
C PRO A 81 -1.72 -21.82 8.60
N ALA A 82 -2.01 -22.53 9.70
CA ALA A 82 -2.61 -21.92 10.88
C ALA A 82 -1.68 -20.89 11.54
N ALA A 83 -0.38 -21.20 11.66
CA ALA A 83 0.61 -20.27 12.20
C ALA A 83 0.80 -19.07 11.27
N ALA A 84 0.76 -19.29 9.95
CA ALA A 84 0.77 -18.23 8.95
C ALA A 84 -0.43 -17.29 9.09
N ALA A 85 -1.63 -17.84 9.29
CA ALA A 85 -2.84 -17.05 9.51
C ALA A 85 -2.78 -16.21 10.80
N MET A 86 -2.23 -16.77 11.88
CA MET A 86 -2.01 -16.03 13.14
C MET A 86 -1.01 -14.89 12.96
N ALA A 87 0.13 -15.16 12.31
CA ALA A 87 1.13 -14.15 11.98
C ALA A 87 0.57 -13.00 11.14
N PHE A 88 -0.24 -13.33 10.13
CA PHE A 88 -0.96 -12.34 9.32
C PHE A 88 -1.94 -11.53 10.18
N HIS A 89 -2.74 -12.19 11.02
CA HIS A 89 -3.71 -11.53 11.89
C HIS A 89 -3.03 -10.51 12.81
N GLU A 90 -1.94 -10.90 13.48
CA GLU A 90 -1.18 -10.00 14.35
C GLU A 90 -0.62 -8.79 13.59
N GLN A 91 -0.09 -8.99 12.37
CA GLN A 91 0.39 -7.87 11.56
C GLN A 91 -0.73 -6.88 11.20
N ILE A 92 -1.92 -7.39 10.86
CA ILE A 92 -3.08 -6.54 10.57
C ILE A 92 -3.57 -5.82 11.83
N GLN A 93 -3.66 -6.50 12.97
CA GLN A 93 -4.03 -5.87 14.24
C GLN A 93 -3.02 -4.79 14.64
N ALA A 94 -1.72 -5.06 14.54
CA ALA A 94 -0.67 -4.08 14.81
C ALA A 94 -0.78 -2.86 13.88
N PHE A 95 -1.05 -3.08 12.59
CA PHE A 95 -1.30 -1.98 11.65
C PHE A 95 -2.50 -1.13 12.09
N ILE A 96 -3.63 -1.77 12.38
CA ILE A 96 -4.85 -1.08 12.80
C ILE A 96 -4.62 -0.29 14.10
N HIS A 97 -3.87 -0.83 15.06
CA HIS A 97 -3.70 -0.19 16.36
C HIS A 97 -2.62 0.90 16.41
N VAL A 98 -1.62 0.84 15.53
CA VAL A 98 -0.47 1.76 15.54
C VAL A 98 -0.59 2.84 14.47
N ILE A 99 -1.15 2.52 13.30
CA ILE A 99 -1.15 3.41 12.13
C ILE A 99 -2.52 4.04 11.89
N LEU A 100 -3.61 3.29 12.10
CA LEU A 100 -4.98 3.81 11.97
C LEU A 100 -5.47 4.39 13.30
#